data_AF-A0A3G1LY02-F1
#
_entry.id   AF-A0A3G1LY02-F1
#
_cell.length_a   1.000
_cell.length_b   1.000
_cell.length_c   1.000
_cell.angle_alpha   90.00
_cell.angle_beta   90.00
_cell.angle_gamma   90.00
#
_symmetry.space_group_name_H-M   'P 1'
#
loop_
_entity.id
_entity.type
_entity.pdbx_description
1 polymer ?
#
loop_
_entity_poly.entity_id
_entity_poly.type
_entity_poly.pdbx_seq_one_letter_code
_entity_poly.pdbx_strand_id
1 'polypeptide(L)' 'MTPSTTLSICFNKKNSKLILQIDFSQMDTKTQEKFLADLFEKALQKIYKLIG' A
#
# COMPACT_ATOMS: atom_id res chain seq x y z
N MET A 1 -13.00 14.42 12.90
CA MET A 1 -11.86 13.56 12.51
C MET A 1 -11.11 14.27 11.40
N THR A 2 -9.82 14.53 11.58
CA THR A 2 -8.96 15.02 10.49
C THR A 2 -8.71 13.85 9.54
N PRO A 3 -8.95 13.99 8.22
CA PRO A 3 -8.58 12.95 7.26
C PRO A 3 -7.06 12.74 7.34
N SER A 4 -6.63 11.52 7.66
CA SER A 4 -5.22 11.16 7.53
C SER A 4 -4.90 11.01 6.05
N THR A 5 -3.92 11.77 5.57
CA THR A 5 -3.37 11.59 4.22
C THR A 5 -2.31 10.50 4.18
N THR A 6 -1.96 9.90 5.32
CA THR A 6 -0.93 8.86 5.39
C THR A 6 -1.56 7.47 5.49
N LEU A 7 -1.16 6.56 4.61
CA LEU A 7 -1.42 5.12 4.69
C LEU A 7 -0.22 4.44 5.34
N SER A 8 -0.44 3.70 6.43
CA SER A 8 0.59 2.90 7.09
C SER A 8 0.25 1.41 6.98
N ILE A 9 1.08 0.64 6.27
CA ILE A 9 0.96 -0.81 6.12
C ILE A 9 2.02 -1.48 6.99
N CYS A 10 1.59 -2.30 7.93
CA CYS A 10 2.48 -3.02 8.83
C CYS A 10 2.64 -4.47 8.40
N PHE A 11 3.89 -4.87 8.11
CA PHE A 11 4.27 -6.26 7.89
C PHE A 11 4.89 -6.80 9.18
N ASN A 12 4.14 -7.65 9.88
CA ASN A 12 4.66 -8.39 11.02
C ASN A 12 5.30 -9.69 10.53
N LYS A 13 6.62 -9.77 10.63
CA LYS A 13 7.40 -11.00 10.48
C LYS A 13 7.79 -11.48 11.88
N LYS A 14 7.97 -12.80 12.08
CA LYS A 14 8.20 -13.42 13.40
C LYS A 14 9.18 -12.64 14.31
N ASN A 15 10.24 -12.04 13.74
CA ASN A 15 11.27 -11.31 14.48
C ASN A 15 11.47 -9.87 13.99
N SER A 16 10.62 -9.34 13.11
CA SER A 16 10.76 -7.98 12.61
C SER A 16 9.43 -7.36 12.21
N LYS A 17 9.29 -6.07 12.51
CA LYS A 17 8.17 -5.25 12.06
C LYS A 17 8.69 -4.32 10.98
N LEU A 18 8.17 -4.45 9.77
CA LEU A 18 8.41 -3.49 8.70
C LEU A 18 7.14 -2.64 8.57
N ILE A 19 7.29 -1.32 8.60
CA ILE A 19 6.17 -0.39 8.40
C ILE A 19 6.45 0.34 7.09
N LEU A 20 5.55 0.20 6.13
CA LEU A 20 5.51 1.02 4.93
C LEU A 20 4.56 2.18 5.18
N GLN A 21 5.08 3.41 5.14
CA GLN A 21 4.28 4.62 5.22
C GLN A 21 4.26 5.31 3.86
N ILE A 22 3.07 5.66 3.40
CA ILE A 22 2.86 6.41 2.16
C ILE A 22 2.10 7.68 2.55
N ASP A 23 2.70 8.83 2.29
CA ASP A 23 2.06 10.12 2.49
C ASP A 23 1.43 10.61 1.18
N PHE A 24 0.13 10.82 1.21
CA PHE A 24 -0.68 11.32 0.10
C PHE A 24 -1.03 12.80 0.26
N SER A 25 -0.41 13.52 1.21
CA SER A 25 -0.70 14.94 1.50
C SER A 25 -0.60 15.86 0.27
N GLN A 26 0.22 15.48 -0.71
CA GLN A 26 0.46 16.23 -1.95
C GLN A 26 -0.14 15.58 -3.21
N MET A 27 -0.94 14.51 -3.06
CA MET A 27 -1.58 13.83 -4.20
C MET A 27 -3.07 14.15 -4.25
N ASP A 28 -3.60 14.39 -5.45
CA ASP A 28 -5.04 14.47 -5.66
C ASP A 28 -5.69 13.09 -5.55
N THR A 29 -7.00 13.07 -5.25
CA THR A 29 -7.75 11.82 -5.01
C THR A 29 -7.67 10.83 -6.17
N LYS A 30 -7.71 11.28 -7.44
CA LYS A 30 -7.65 10.36 -8.59
C LYS A 30 -6.27 9.71 -8.71
N THR A 31 -5.21 10.48 -8.45
CA THR A 31 -3.84 9.96 -8.42
C THR A 31 -3.65 8.98 -7.27
N GLN A 32 -4.21 9.26 -6.09
CA GLN A 32 -4.18 8.33 -4.95
C GLN A 32 -4.87 7.00 -5.27
N GLU A 33 -6.09 7.04 -5.81
CA GLU A 33 -6.87 5.85 -6.18
C GLU A 33 -6.13 5.00 -7.21
N LYS A 34 -5.59 5.63 -8.25
CA LYS A 34 -4.80 4.93 -9.29
C LYS A 34 -3.53 4.30 -8.71
N PHE A 35 -2.80 5.04 -7.87
CA PHE A 35 -1.58 4.52 -7.23
C PHE A 35 -1.87 3.28 -6.38
N LEU A 36 -2.95 3.32 -5.59
CA LEU A 36 -3.36 2.18 -4.76
C LEU A 36 -3.78 0.99 -5.63
N ALA A 37 -4.60 1.20 -6.66
CA ALA A 37 -5.02 0.15 -7.57
C ALA A 37 -3.81 -0.55 -8.24
N ASP A 38 -2.88 0.22 -8.79
CA ASP A 38 -1.66 -0.30 -9.43
C ASP A 38 -0.79 -1.08 -8.43
N LEU A 39 -0.67 -0.60 -7.19
CA LEU A 39 0.09 -1.25 -6.12
C LEU A 39 -0.52 -2.63 -5.77
N PHE A 40 -1.84 -2.68 -5.58
CA PHE A 40 -2.54 -3.93 -5.28
C PHE A 40 -2.51 -4.90 -6.45
N GLU A 41 -2.71 -4.42 -7.68
CA GLU A 41 -2.66 -5.28 -8.87
C GLU A 41 -1.29 -5.95 -9.02
N LYS A 42 -0.20 -5.18 -8.91
CA LYS A 42 1.17 -5.74 -8.97
C LYS A 42 1.44 -6.74 -7.85
N ALA A 43 0.94 -6.48 -6.64
CA ALA A 43 1.08 -7.41 -5.52
C ALA A 43 0.33 -8.72 -5.78
N LEU A 44 -0.93 -8.64 -6.23
CA LEU A 44 -1.74 -9.80 -6.57
C LEU A 44 -1.11 -10.60 -7.72
N GLN A 45 -0.69 -9.96 -8.79
CA GLN A 45 -0.02 -10.64 -9.91
C GLN A 45 1.23 -11.43 -9.46
N LYS A 46 2.03 -10.87 -8.54
CA LYS A 46 3.17 -11.60 -7.96
C LYS A 46 2.73 -12.81 -7.13
N ILE A 47 1.67 -12.68 -6.33
CA ILE A 47 1.12 -13.77 -5.53
C ILE A 47 0.59 -14.89 -6.43
N TYR A 48 -0.19 -14.55 -7.47
CA TYR A 48 -0.71 -15.52 -8.44
C TYR A 48 0.42 -16.32 -9.11
N LYS A 49 1.52 -15.68 -9.50
CA LYS A 49 2.71 -16.36 -10.08
C LYS A 49 3.46 -17.26 -9.10
N LEU A 50 3.27 -17.09 -7.79
CA LEU A 50 3.90 -17.94 -6.78
C LEU A 50 3.04 -19.16 -6.42
N ILE A 51 1.73 -19.10 -6.69
CA ILE A 51 0.77 -20.13 -6.32
C ILE A 51 0.41 -21.03 -7.53
N GLY A 52 0.40 -20.49 -8.75
CA GLY A 52 0.24 -21.25 -9.99
C GLY A 52 1.55 -21.76 -10.54
#